data_AF-A0AAW2CDX1-F1
#
_entry.id   AF-A0AAW2CDX1-F1
#
_cell.length_a   1.000
_cell.length_b   1.000
_cell.length_c   1.000
_cell.angle_alpha   90.00
_cell.angle_beta   90.00
_cell.angle_gamma   90.00
#
_symmetry.space_group_name_H-M   'P 1'
#
loop_
_entity.id
_entity.type
_entity.pdbx_description
1 polymer ?
#
loop_
_entity_poly.entity_id
_entity_poly.type
_entity_poly.pdbx_seq_one_letter_code
_entity_poly.pdbx_strand_id
1 'polypeptide(L)'
;MHDLLQELGKEIVHCESPEEPSRLSRLWLTEDVIHVLKCNRSLEMLKLIDLRDSWNLIETPDFTEVPNLEQLILQHCTRLSKIHVSLGELKLLILLDLNGCKCLKSLPHKISLESLKVFILSDCSRLKTLPEIVGNMSCLLELYLDGTAIEELPLSVECLTGLIKLDLSGSAIREWSCTFPSNNLKILSLWM
;
A
#
# COMPACT_ATOMS: atom_id res chain seq x y z
N MET A 1 -1.92 11.64 24.67
CA MET A 1 -1.86 10.61 25.73
C MET A 1 -1.96 9.19 25.15
N HIS A 2 -2.54 9.01 23.96
CA HIS A 2 -2.57 7.71 23.25
C HIS A 2 -1.21 7.35 22.61
N ASP A 3 -0.46 8.35 22.14
CA ASP A 3 0.80 8.14 21.41
C ASP A 3 1.91 7.55 22.30
N LEU A 4 2.00 7.96 23.56
CA LEU A 4 3.02 7.46 24.50
C LEU A 4 2.85 5.98 24.81
N LEU A 5 1.62 5.46 24.90
CA LEU A 5 1.38 4.03 25.10
C LEU A 5 1.67 3.23 23.83
N GLN A 6 1.45 3.83 22.65
CA GLN A 6 1.77 3.21 21.37
C GLN A 6 3.28 3.15 21.16
N GLU A 7 4.01 4.23 21.45
CA GLU A 7 5.47 4.26 21.44
C GLU A 7 6.07 3.28 22.45
N LEU A 8 5.56 3.23 23.68
CA LEU A 8 6.00 2.25 24.68
C LEU A 8 5.75 0.82 24.21
N GLY A 9 4.62 0.56 23.54
CA GLY A 9 4.30 -0.75 22.96
C GLY A 9 5.25 -1.15 21.82
N LYS A 10 5.65 -0.19 20.98
CA LYS A 10 6.65 -0.40 19.92
C LYS A 10 8.02 -0.70 20.53
N GLU A 11 8.44 0.06 21.55
CA GLU A 11 9.69 -0.15 22.27
C GLU A 11 9.75 -1.51 22.97
N ILE A 12 8.64 -1.97 23.58
CA ILE A 12 8.59 -3.29 24.24
C ILE A 12 8.85 -4.41 23.23
N VAL A 13 8.18 -4.39 22.08
CA VAL A 13 8.37 -5.43 21.04
C VAL A 13 9.75 -5.33 20.40
N HIS A 14 10.31 -4.12 20.25
CA HIS A 14 11.72 -3.96 19.86
C HIS A 14 12.67 -4.54 20.91
N CYS A 15 12.40 -4.35 22.21
CA CYS A 15 13.22 -4.88 23.30
C CYS A 15 13.09 -6.39 23.51
N GLU A 16 12.04 -7.03 22.99
CA GLU A 16 11.86 -8.48 23.06
C GLU A 16 12.88 -9.26 22.19
N SER A 17 13.42 -8.65 21.13
CA SER A 17 14.43 -9.30 20.26
C SER A 17 15.37 -8.31 19.56
N PRO A 18 16.18 -7.54 20.32
CA PRO A 18 17.10 -6.53 19.78
C PRO A 18 18.21 -7.12 18.89
N GLU A 19 18.53 -8.40 19.05
CA GLU A 19 19.60 -9.09 18.30
C GLU A 19 19.08 -9.97 17.15
N GLU A 20 17.76 -10.24 17.11
CA GLU A 20 17.11 -11.08 16.09
C GLU A 20 15.79 -10.45 15.59
N PRO A 21 15.86 -9.27 14.95
CA PRO A 21 14.66 -8.60 14.42
C PRO A 21 13.93 -9.43 13.36
N SER A 22 14.57 -10.50 12.83
CA SER A 22 13.93 -11.46 11.93
C SER A 22 12.82 -12.31 12.55
N ARG A 23 12.70 -12.31 13.89
CA ARG A 23 11.64 -13.02 14.62
C ARG A 23 10.42 -12.16 14.90
N LEU A 24 10.48 -10.87 14.56
CA LEU A 24 9.40 -9.94 14.81
C LEU A 24 8.28 -10.14 13.78
N SER A 25 7.05 -10.18 14.28
CA SER A 25 5.85 -10.21 13.42
C SER A 25 5.46 -8.82 12.90
N ARG A 26 6.04 -7.76 13.49
CA ARG A 26 5.74 -6.34 13.23
C ARG A 26 7.01 -5.50 13.30
N LEU A 27 7.15 -4.55 12.37
CA LEU A 27 8.23 -3.55 12.37
C LEU A 27 7.64 -2.14 12.23
N TRP A 28 8.21 -1.17 12.97
CA TRP A 28 7.71 0.22 13.04
C TRP A 28 8.73 1.29 12.68
N LEU A 29 10.03 1.05 12.92
CA LEU A 29 11.06 2.04 12.66
C LEU A 29 11.61 1.86 11.24
N THR A 30 11.68 2.94 10.48
CA THR A 30 12.18 2.93 9.11
C THR A 30 13.60 2.36 9.02
N GLU A 31 14.44 2.71 9.99
CA GLU A 31 15.83 2.26 10.04
C GLU A 31 15.91 0.75 10.26
N ASP A 32 15.12 0.19 11.18
CA ASP A 32 15.03 -1.25 11.40
C ASP A 32 14.47 -1.97 10.18
N VAL A 33 13.39 -1.46 9.57
CA VAL A 33 12.80 -2.08 8.37
C VAL A 33 13.82 -2.12 7.23
N ILE A 34 14.52 -1.01 6.98
CA ILE A 34 15.57 -0.97 5.94
C ILE A 34 16.75 -1.86 6.31
N HIS A 35 17.16 -1.90 7.58
CA HIS A 35 18.27 -2.72 8.05
C HIS A 35 17.95 -4.22 7.90
N VAL A 36 16.82 -4.65 8.43
CA VAL A 36 16.39 -6.05 8.47
C VAL A 36 16.12 -6.58 7.06
N LEU A 37 15.48 -5.79 6.18
CA LEU A 37 15.26 -6.17 4.79
C LEU A 37 16.55 -6.22 3.97
N LYS A 38 17.60 -5.48 4.35
CA LYS A 38 18.93 -5.58 3.73
C LYS A 38 19.77 -6.75 4.24
N CYS A 39 19.42 -7.35 5.39
CA CYS A 39 20.22 -8.40 6.02
C CYS A 39 20.07 -9.79 5.37
N ASN A 40 19.34 -9.94 4.27
CA ASN A 40 19.18 -11.20 3.49
C ASN A 40 18.85 -12.43 4.37
N ARG A 41 17.85 -12.31 5.24
CA ARG A 41 17.28 -13.44 5.96
C ARG A 41 15.78 -13.46 5.67
N SER A 42 15.28 -14.58 5.15
CA SER A 42 13.83 -14.77 4.92
C SER A 42 13.04 -14.51 6.20
N LEU A 43 12.15 -13.52 6.16
CA LEU A 43 11.35 -13.05 7.29
C LEU A 43 9.94 -13.66 7.25
N GLU A 44 9.86 -14.99 7.31
CA GLU A 44 8.61 -15.73 7.13
C GLU A 44 7.55 -15.42 8.20
N MET A 45 7.96 -14.89 9.35
CA MET A 45 7.06 -14.51 10.44
C MET A 45 6.51 -13.09 10.32
N LEU A 46 7.12 -12.24 9.48
CA LEU A 46 6.75 -10.84 9.37
C LEU A 46 5.44 -10.71 8.59
N LYS A 47 4.41 -10.19 9.27
CA LYS A 47 3.07 -10.03 8.70
C LYS A 47 2.69 -8.57 8.51
N LEU A 48 3.29 -7.65 9.26
CA LEU A 48 2.94 -6.24 9.22
C LEU A 48 4.19 -5.37 9.23
N ILE A 49 4.22 -4.41 8.31
CA ILE A 49 5.18 -3.31 8.28
C ILE A 49 4.37 -2.03 8.41
N ASP A 50 4.61 -1.24 9.46
CA ASP A 50 4.02 0.09 9.62
C ASP A 50 5.12 1.14 9.64
N LEU A 51 5.25 1.83 8.51
CA LEU A 51 6.20 2.90 8.26
C LEU A 51 5.50 4.27 8.21
N ARG A 52 4.34 4.41 8.85
CA ARG A 52 3.63 5.68 8.90
C ARG A 52 4.50 6.82 9.41
N ASP A 53 4.29 7.99 8.83
CA ASP A 53 5.01 9.23 9.13
C ASP A 53 6.54 9.12 8.90
N SER A 54 7.01 8.14 8.09
CA SER A 54 8.42 8.01 7.71
C SER A 54 8.84 9.12 6.75
N TRP A 55 9.11 10.30 7.31
CA TRP A 55 9.45 11.53 6.59
C TRP A 55 10.75 11.42 5.77
N ASN A 56 11.65 10.48 6.07
CA ASN A 56 12.89 10.27 5.31
C ASN A 56 12.81 9.20 4.21
N LEU A 57 11.69 8.47 4.13
CA LEU A 57 11.55 7.40 3.15
C LEU A 57 11.35 7.99 1.75
N ILE A 58 12.32 7.78 0.86
CA ILE A 58 12.27 8.26 -0.55
C ILE A 58 11.79 7.15 -1.49
N GLU A 59 12.15 5.91 -1.18
CA GLU A 59 11.86 4.69 -1.93
C GLU A 59 11.64 3.56 -0.93
N THR A 60 10.67 2.68 -1.20
CA THR A 60 10.47 1.50 -0.33
C THR A 60 11.63 0.52 -0.47
N PRO A 61 11.92 -0.26 0.56
CA PRO A 61 12.88 -1.35 0.48
C PRO A 61 12.41 -2.47 -0.46
N ASP A 62 13.31 -3.43 -0.71
CA ASP A 62 12.94 -4.69 -1.34
C ASP A 62 12.10 -5.53 -0.37
N PHE A 63 11.04 -6.15 -0.90
CA PHE A 63 10.08 -6.98 -0.17
C PHE A 63 10.17 -8.47 -0.55
N THR A 64 11.15 -8.86 -1.37
CA THR A 64 11.39 -10.27 -1.76
C THR A 64 11.56 -11.20 -0.54
N GLU A 65 12.22 -10.72 0.51
CA GLU A 65 12.50 -11.47 1.74
C GLU A 65 11.33 -11.49 2.74
N VAL A 66 10.18 -10.87 2.43
CA VAL A 66 8.97 -10.85 3.27
C VAL A 66 7.74 -11.41 2.52
N PRO A 67 7.79 -12.67 2.06
CA PRO A 67 6.73 -13.24 1.22
C PRO A 67 5.38 -13.36 1.93
N ASN A 68 5.37 -13.39 3.27
CA ASN A 68 4.18 -13.57 4.11
C ASN A 68 3.60 -12.24 4.63
N LEU A 69 3.99 -11.10 4.06
CA LEU A 69 3.49 -9.80 4.47
C LEU A 69 1.99 -9.68 4.17
N GLU A 70 1.20 -9.41 5.21
CA GLU A 70 -0.25 -9.25 5.15
C GLU A 70 -0.67 -7.77 5.15
N GLN A 71 0.10 -6.89 5.80
CA GLN A 71 -0.25 -5.47 5.93
C GLN A 71 0.98 -4.57 5.74
N LEU A 72 0.85 -3.60 4.85
CA LEU A 72 1.86 -2.57 4.62
C LEU A 72 1.22 -1.19 4.77
N ILE A 73 1.66 -0.46 5.80
CA ILE A 73 1.15 0.87 6.14
C ILE A 73 2.29 1.87 5.91
N LEU A 74 2.08 2.82 5.00
CA LEU A 74 3.04 3.86 4.57
C LEU A 74 2.40 5.25 4.63
N GLN A 75 1.41 5.42 5.50
CA GLN A 75 0.66 6.68 5.65
C GLN A 75 1.60 7.88 5.89
N HIS A 76 1.28 9.02 5.26
CA HIS A 76 1.99 10.28 5.37
C HIS A 76 3.51 10.22 5.12
N CYS A 77 4.00 9.25 4.33
CA CYS A 77 5.37 9.25 3.84
C CYS A 77 5.52 10.33 2.76
N THR A 78 5.56 11.61 3.15
CA THR A 78 5.41 12.75 2.23
C THR A 78 6.57 12.89 1.24
N ARG A 79 7.72 12.25 1.49
CA ARG A 79 8.89 12.23 0.60
C ARG A 79 8.99 10.95 -0.23
N LEU A 80 8.12 9.97 0.00
CA LEU A 80 8.09 8.73 -0.77
C LEU A 80 7.75 9.06 -2.22
N SER A 81 8.65 8.70 -3.12
CA SER A 81 8.56 9.05 -4.54
C SER A 81 8.48 7.82 -5.45
N LYS A 82 8.98 6.69 -4.95
CA LYS A 82 9.07 5.42 -5.67
C LYS A 82 8.68 4.27 -4.77
N ILE A 83 8.06 3.26 -5.36
CA ILE A 83 7.78 1.98 -4.73
C ILE A 83 8.62 0.93 -5.46
N HIS A 84 9.28 0.06 -4.71
CA HIS A 84 10.08 -1.05 -5.24
C HIS A 84 9.18 -2.07 -5.95
N VAL A 85 9.69 -2.66 -7.04
CA VAL A 85 8.92 -3.54 -7.91
C VAL A 85 8.42 -4.81 -7.21
N SER A 86 9.17 -5.30 -6.21
CA SER A 86 8.81 -6.46 -5.41
C SER A 86 7.45 -6.34 -4.72
N LEU A 87 6.99 -5.11 -4.43
CA LEU A 87 5.68 -4.89 -3.84
C LEU A 87 4.57 -5.49 -4.73
N GLY A 88 4.72 -5.42 -6.06
CA GLY A 88 3.74 -5.94 -7.01
C GLY A 88 3.56 -7.46 -6.97
N GLU A 89 4.45 -8.20 -6.31
CA GLU A 89 4.47 -9.67 -6.26
C GLU A 89 4.00 -10.24 -4.90
N LEU A 90 3.56 -9.38 -3.96
CA LEU A 90 3.14 -9.78 -2.62
C LEU A 90 1.73 -10.41 -2.63
N LYS A 91 1.66 -11.72 -2.88
CA LYS A 91 0.40 -12.46 -3.03
C LYS A 91 -0.48 -12.52 -1.76
N LEU A 92 0.14 -12.41 -0.58
CA LEU A 92 -0.53 -12.52 0.72
C LEU A 92 -0.92 -11.17 1.33
N LEU A 93 -0.62 -10.07 0.64
CA LEU A 93 -0.94 -8.73 1.13
C LEU A 93 -2.46 -8.54 1.15
N ILE A 94 -3.01 -8.19 2.31
CA ILE A 94 -4.45 -7.96 2.57
C ILE A 94 -4.76 -6.46 2.57
N LEU A 95 -3.85 -5.64 3.14
CA LEU A 95 -3.99 -4.20 3.25
C LEU A 95 -2.73 -3.50 2.73
N LEU A 96 -2.93 -2.57 1.80
CA LEU A 96 -1.91 -1.63 1.36
C LEU A 96 -2.41 -0.20 1.57
N ASP A 97 -1.73 0.53 2.45
CA ASP A 97 -2.09 1.90 2.79
C ASP A 97 -0.94 2.85 2.47
N LEU A 98 -1.15 3.70 1.46
CA LEU A 98 -0.22 4.74 1.00
C LEU A 98 -0.82 6.14 1.19
N ASN A 99 -1.84 6.29 2.04
CA ASN A 99 -2.55 7.54 2.24
C ASN A 99 -1.59 8.71 2.53
N GLY A 100 -1.77 9.85 1.87
CA GLY A 100 -1.00 11.06 2.13
C GLY A 100 0.46 10.99 1.64
N CYS A 101 0.83 10.03 0.79
CA CYS A 101 2.13 10.00 0.12
C CYS A 101 2.22 11.05 -1.01
N LYS A 102 2.29 12.33 -0.64
CA LYS A 102 2.19 13.48 -1.57
C LYS A 102 3.26 13.51 -2.68
N CYS A 103 4.43 12.91 -2.47
CA CYS A 103 5.49 12.86 -3.49
C CYS A 103 5.43 11.63 -4.40
N LEU A 104 4.50 10.69 -4.17
CA LEU A 104 4.44 9.45 -4.90
C LEU A 104 4.04 9.73 -6.35
N LYS A 105 4.91 9.36 -7.29
CA LYS A 105 4.71 9.63 -8.72
C LYS A 105 4.13 8.45 -9.47
N SER A 106 4.56 7.25 -9.09
CA SER A 106 4.22 6.02 -9.79
C SER A 106 4.37 4.82 -8.86
N LEU A 107 3.48 3.85 -9.04
CA LEU A 107 3.59 2.49 -8.50
C LEU A 107 4.42 1.61 -9.48
N PRO A 108 4.80 0.37 -9.08
CA PRO A 108 5.40 -0.58 -10.00
C PRO A 108 4.51 -0.80 -11.21
N HIS A 109 5.07 -0.87 -12.43
CA HIS A 109 4.29 -0.89 -13.67
C HIS A 109 3.23 -2.01 -13.71
N LYS A 110 3.50 -3.14 -13.05
CA LYS A 110 2.62 -4.29 -12.94
C LYS A 110 2.41 -4.64 -11.47
N ILE A 111 1.16 -4.95 -11.11
CA ILE A 111 0.82 -5.45 -9.77
C ILE A 111 -0.06 -6.70 -9.86
N SER A 112 0.20 -7.67 -8.99
CA SER A 112 -0.50 -8.97 -8.89
C SER A 112 -0.72 -9.32 -7.41
N LEU A 113 -1.64 -8.60 -6.76
CA LEU A 113 -1.91 -8.73 -5.32
C LEU A 113 -3.17 -9.56 -5.06
N GLU A 114 -3.05 -10.89 -5.19
CA GLU A 114 -4.18 -11.83 -5.22
C GLU A 114 -5.07 -11.79 -3.97
N SER A 115 -4.49 -11.56 -2.78
CA SER A 115 -5.21 -11.52 -1.49
C SER A 115 -5.65 -10.12 -1.04
N LEU A 116 -5.34 -9.08 -1.82
CA LEU A 116 -5.55 -7.69 -1.39
C LEU A 116 -7.03 -7.40 -1.28
N LYS A 117 -7.45 -6.87 -0.13
CA LYS A 117 -8.84 -6.50 0.15
C LYS A 117 -9.07 -5.00 0.18
N VAL A 118 -8.07 -4.25 0.67
CA VAL A 118 -8.15 -2.80 0.84
C VAL A 118 -6.89 -2.17 0.27
N PHE A 119 -7.08 -1.25 -0.67
CA PHE A 119 -6.00 -0.48 -1.28
C PHE A 119 -6.29 1.02 -1.18
N ILE A 120 -5.47 1.72 -0.40
CA ILE A 120 -5.65 3.15 -0.11
C ILE A 120 -4.50 3.94 -0.73
N LEU A 121 -4.83 4.83 -1.67
CA LEU A 121 -3.93 5.79 -2.32
C LEU A 121 -4.41 7.23 -2.14
N SER A 122 -5.33 7.46 -1.19
CA SER A 122 -5.90 8.77 -0.87
C SER A 122 -4.81 9.83 -0.67
N ASP A 123 -5.08 11.07 -1.07
CA ASP A 123 -4.18 12.23 -0.94
C ASP A 123 -2.79 12.07 -1.61
N CYS A 124 -2.62 11.09 -2.52
CA CYS A 124 -1.43 10.99 -3.37
C CYS A 124 -1.50 11.96 -4.56
N SER A 125 -1.44 13.27 -4.25
CA SER A 125 -1.63 14.38 -5.19
C SER A 125 -0.70 14.43 -6.42
N ARG A 126 0.37 13.62 -6.48
CA ARG A 126 1.29 13.54 -7.62
C ARG A 126 1.20 12.22 -8.39
N LEU A 127 0.36 11.29 -7.93
CA LEU A 127 0.11 10.03 -8.60
C LEU A 127 -0.82 10.29 -9.78
N LYS A 128 -0.30 10.07 -11.00
CA LYS A 128 -1.03 10.38 -12.24
C LYS A 128 -1.64 9.17 -12.93
N THR A 129 -1.08 7.99 -12.68
CA THR A 129 -1.47 6.75 -13.33
C THR A 129 -1.51 5.63 -12.32
N LEU A 130 -2.50 4.74 -12.47
CA LEU A 130 -2.55 3.47 -11.76
C LEU A 130 -1.77 2.42 -12.57
N PRO A 131 -1.07 1.47 -11.93
CA PRO A 131 -0.33 0.44 -12.64
C PRO A 131 -1.25 -0.58 -13.32
N GLU A 132 -0.69 -1.32 -14.27
CA GLU A 132 -1.41 -2.40 -14.93
C GLU A 132 -1.62 -3.55 -13.94
N ILE A 133 -2.87 -3.94 -13.71
CA ILE A 133 -3.18 -5.12 -12.91
C ILE A 133 -2.96 -6.35 -13.77
N VAL A 134 -2.06 -7.22 -13.33
CA VAL A 134 -1.73 -8.47 -14.00
C VAL A 134 -2.17 -9.61 -13.09
N GLY A 135 -3.00 -10.52 -13.61
CA GLY A 135 -3.57 -11.61 -12.82
C GLY A 135 -4.93 -11.28 -12.21
N ASN A 136 -5.37 -12.10 -11.25
CA ASN A 136 -6.71 -12.00 -10.67
C ASN A 136 -6.68 -11.32 -9.29
N MET A 137 -7.09 -10.05 -9.23
CA MET A 137 -7.26 -9.29 -7.98
C MET A 137 -8.73 -9.27 -7.53
N SER A 138 -9.47 -10.37 -7.73
CA SER A 138 -10.89 -10.50 -7.36
C SER A 138 -11.18 -10.34 -5.86
N CYS A 139 -10.17 -10.41 -4.98
CA CYS A 139 -10.36 -10.20 -3.55
C CYS A 139 -10.43 -8.72 -3.14
N LEU A 140 -10.11 -7.78 -4.03
CA LEU A 140 -10.11 -6.36 -3.72
C LEU A 140 -11.54 -5.86 -3.53
N LEU A 141 -11.87 -5.42 -2.32
CA LEU A 141 -13.20 -4.96 -1.95
C LEU A 141 -13.29 -3.43 -1.95
N GLU A 142 -12.22 -2.75 -1.53
CA GLU A 142 -12.19 -1.30 -1.37
C GLU A 142 -10.94 -0.70 -2.02
N LEU A 143 -11.17 0.29 -2.89
CA LEU A 143 -10.13 1.07 -3.56
C LEU A 143 -10.40 2.56 -3.35
N TYR A 144 -9.44 3.25 -2.76
CA TYR A 144 -9.52 4.69 -2.49
C TYR A 144 -8.45 5.43 -3.29
N LEU A 145 -8.90 6.28 -4.21
CA LEU A 145 -8.06 7.12 -5.09
C LEU A 145 -8.42 8.60 -4.95
N ASP A 146 -9.10 8.98 -3.87
CA ASP A 146 -9.51 10.35 -3.61
C ASP A 146 -8.31 11.28 -3.40
N GLY A 147 -8.41 12.52 -3.87
CA GLY A 147 -7.32 13.50 -3.78
C GLY A 147 -6.04 13.13 -4.57
N THR A 148 -6.14 12.21 -5.54
CA THR A 148 -5.04 11.86 -6.45
C THR A 148 -5.08 12.68 -7.74
N ALA A 149 -3.96 12.74 -8.47
CA ALA A 149 -3.91 13.39 -9.79
C ALA A 149 -4.16 12.39 -10.94
N ILE A 150 -4.85 11.28 -10.66
CA ILE A 150 -5.12 10.24 -11.67
C ILE A 150 -6.06 10.81 -12.73
N GLU A 151 -5.62 10.76 -13.99
CA GLU A 151 -6.39 11.29 -15.13
C GLU A 151 -7.20 10.19 -15.83
N GLU A 152 -6.68 8.95 -15.83
CA GLU A 152 -7.30 7.77 -16.43
C GLU A 152 -6.98 6.51 -15.62
N LEU A 153 -7.86 5.52 -15.71
CA LEU A 153 -7.64 4.20 -15.13
C LEU A 153 -7.33 3.17 -16.22
N PRO A 154 -6.40 2.23 -15.96
CA PRO A 154 -6.02 1.22 -16.93
C PRO A 154 -7.19 0.26 -17.18
N LEU A 155 -7.30 -0.28 -18.39
CA LEU A 155 -8.35 -1.25 -18.76
C LEU A 155 -8.37 -2.48 -17.82
N SER A 156 -7.22 -2.82 -17.23
CA SER A 156 -7.10 -3.92 -16.27
C SER A 156 -7.83 -3.71 -14.94
N VAL A 157 -8.42 -2.54 -14.67
CA VAL A 157 -9.36 -2.39 -13.54
C VAL A 157 -10.60 -3.27 -13.68
N GLU A 158 -10.90 -3.77 -14.88
CA GLU A 158 -11.93 -4.79 -15.12
C GLU A 158 -11.64 -6.10 -14.35
N CYS A 159 -10.38 -6.38 -14.00
CA CYS A 159 -10.01 -7.55 -13.20
C CYS A 159 -10.45 -7.44 -11.73
N LEU A 160 -10.86 -6.26 -11.26
CA LEU A 160 -11.33 -5.99 -9.89
C LEU A 160 -12.79 -6.39 -9.71
N THR A 161 -13.12 -7.65 -10.02
CA THR A 161 -14.49 -8.16 -10.05
C THR A 161 -15.18 -8.17 -8.68
N GLY A 162 -14.41 -8.24 -7.59
CA GLY A 162 -14.92 -8.20 -6.22
C GLY A 162 -15.08 -6.80 -5.62
N LEU A 163 -14.81 -5.74 -6.39
CA LEU A 163 -14.81 -4.37 -5.86
C LEU A 163 -16.24 -3.94 -5.47
N ILE A 164 -16.39 -3.54 -4.22
CA ILE A 164 -17.64 -3.07 -3.62
C ILE A 164 -17.62 -1.56 -3.45
N LYS A 165 -16.45 -0.97 -3.18
CA LYS A 165 -16.29 0.45 -2.93
C LYS A 165 -15.14 1.02 -3.75
N LEU A 166 -15.43 2.10 -4.46
CA LEU A 166 -14.45 2.89 -5.19
C LEU A 166 -14.64 4.36 -4.88
N ASP A 167 -13.63 5.00 -4.31
CA ASP A 167 -13.61 6.44 -4.07
C ASP A 167 -12.68 7.14 -5.06
N LEU A 168 -13.23 8.11 -5.80
CA LEU A 168 -12.53 8.92 -6.80
C LEU A 168 -12.72 10.41 -6.52
N SER A 169 -13.23 10.78 -5.35
CA SER A 169 -13.56 12.16 -5.03
C SER A 169 -12.31 13.05 -5.09
N GLY A 170 -12.41 14.20 -5.77
CA GLY A 170 -11.27 15.10 -5.94
C GLY A 170 -10.12 14.54 -6.80
N SER A 171 -10.33 13.46 -7.56
CA SER A 171 -9.40 13.00 -8.58
C SER A 171 -9.54 13.78 -9.89
N ALA A 172 -8.53 13.72 -10.76
CA ALA A 172 -8.51 14.42 -12.04
C ALA A 172 -9.21 13.64 -13.19
N ILE A 173 -9.93 12.57 -12.88
CA ILE A 173 -10.58 11.69 -13.88
C ILE A 173 -11.69 12.48 -14.58
N ARG A 174 -11.52 12.70 -15.89
CA ARG A 174 -12.41 13.56 -16.69
C ARG A 174 -13.56 12.81 -17.33
N GLU A 175 -13.33 11.57 -17.75
CA GLU A 175 -14.35 10.70 -18.36
C GLU A 175 -14.08 9.26 -17.97
N TRP A 176 -15.15 8.53 -17.67
CA TRP A 176 -15.12 7.11 -17.38
C TRP A 176 -15.70 6.35 -18.57
N SER A 177 -14.88 5.65 -19.34
CA SER A 177 -15.31 4.95 -20.55
C SER A 177 -15.53 3.44 -20.37
N CYS A 178 -15.18 2.86 -19.22
CA CYS A 178 -15.23 1.41 -19.01
C CYS A 178 -16.49 0.97 -18.25
N THR A 179 -17.16 -0.07 -18.73
CA THR A 179 -18.17 -0.77 -17.93
C THR A 179 -17.49 -1.57 -16.83
N PHE A 180 -17.72 -1.21 -15.56
CA PHE A 180 -17.30 -2.07 -14.46
C PHE A 180 -18.09 -3.38 -14.48
N PRO A 181 -17.43 -4.54 -14.35
CA PRO A 181 -18.13 -5.82 -14.30
C PRO A 181 -18.90 -6.06 -12.98
N SER A 182 -18.65 -5.26 -11.93
CA SER A 182 -19.27 -5.44 -10.62
C SER A 182 -20.64 -4.74 -10.53
N ASN A 183 -21.72 -5.52 -10.57
CA ASN A 183 -23.10 -5.06 -10.37
C ASN A 183 -23.39 -4.48 -8.98
N ASN A 184 -22.44 -4.56 -8.04
CA ASN A 184 -22.59 -4.10 -6.65
C ASN A 184 -21.66 -2.93 -6.30
N LEU A 185 -20.96 -2.35 -7.28
CA LEU A 185 -19.99 -1.29 -7.04
C LEU A 185 -20.67 0.00 -6.58
N LYS A 186 -20.31 0.46 -5.37
CA LYS A 186 -20.62 1.80 -4.88
C LYS A 186 -19.49 2.75 -5.28
N ILE A 187 -19.75 3.55 -6.32
CA ILE A 187 -18.84 4.63 -6.73
C ILE A 187 -19.15 5.87 -5.88
N LEU A 188 -18.23 6.25 -5.02
CA LEU A 188 -18.25 7.55 -4.34
C LEU A 188 -17.54 8.55 -5.26
N SER A 189 -18.30 9.15 -6.16
CA SER A 189 -17.86 10.30 -6.96
C SER A 189 -18.68 11.52 -6.54
N LEU A 190 -18.02 12.54 -5.98
CA LEU A 190 -18.64 13.84 -5.74
C LEU A 190 -18.51 14.64 -7.04
N TRP A 191 -19.56 14.62 -7.85
CA TRP A 191 -19.74 15.61 -8.91
C TRP A 191 -20.26 16.88 -8.23
N MET A 192 -19.38 17.87 -8.03
CA MET A 192 -19.74 19.27 -7.81
C MET A 192 -19.06 20.12 -8.86
#